data_AF-A0A8S1BDI2-F1
#
_entry.id   AF-A0A8S1BDI2-F1
#
_cell.length_a   1.000
_cell.length_b   1.000
_cell.length_c   1.000
_cell.angle_alpha   90.00
_cell.angle_beta   90.00
_cell.angle_gamma   90.00
#
_symmetry.space_group_name_H-M   'P 1'
#
loop_
_entity.id
_entity.type
_entity.pdbx_description
1 polymer ?
#
loop_
_entity_poly.entity_id
_entity_poly.type
_entity_poly.pdbx_seq_one_letter_code
_entity_poly.pdbx_strand_id
1 'polypeptide(L)'
;MSAQANLAGLYPPYGSNVWNSDLMWQPIPVHTVPEIEDEILAMKKPCLAYDKEYERLIHSKDFIERQNKYRELMDYLSVNTGMKS
;
A
#
# COMPACT_ATOMS: atom_id res chain seq x y z
N MET A 1 -7.18 8.92 3.74
CA MET A 1 -8.57 9.25 4.13
C MET A 1 -9.42 8.03 4.53
N SER A 2 -9.14 6.81 4.04
CA SER A 2 -9.94 5.61 4.38
C SER A 2 -10.07 5.34 5.89
N ALA A 3 -9.00 5.49 6.66
CA ALA A 3 -9.03 5.29 8.12
C ALA A 3 -10.00 6.26 8.83
N GLN A 4 -10.02 7.53 8.44
CA GLN A 4 -10.89 8.54 9.05
C GLN A 4 -12.36 8.27 8.73
N ALA A 5 -12.68 7.87 7.49
CA ALA A 5 -14.03 7.49 7.09
C ALA A 5 -14.51 6.24 7.85
N ASN A 6 -13.63 5.25 8.02
CA ASN A 6 -13.94 4.07 8.82
C ASN A 6 -14.23 4.44 10.28
N LEU A 7 -13.38 5.27 10.91
CA LEU A 7 -13.55 5.72 12.29
C LEU A 7 -14.84 6.52 12.50
N ALA A 8 -15.28 7.29 11.50
CA ALA A 8 -16.55 8.01 11.56
C ALA A 8 -17.77 7.07 11.69
N GLY A 9 -17.73 5.91 11.05
CA GLY A 9 -18.77 4.88 11.19
C GLY A 9 -18.60 3.99 12.41
N LEU A 10 -17.35 3.70 12.79
CA LEU A 10 -17.03 2.81 13.91
C LEU A 10 -17.30 3.46 15.28
N TYR A 11 -17.08 4.78 15.39
CA TYR A 11 -17.21 5.54 16.63
C TYR A 11 -18.11 6.77 16.46
N PRO A 12 -19.42 6.60 16.24
CA PRO A 12 -20.35 7.72 16.25
C PRO A 12 -20.37 8.38 17.66
N PRO A 13 -20.39 9.71 17.76
CA PRO A 13 -20.44 10.39 19.06
C PRO A 13 -21.78 10.15 19.75
N TYR A 14 -21.76 10.02 21.09
CA TYR A 14 -22.95 9.88 21.93
C TYR A 14 -22.75 10.59 23.27
N GLY A 15 -23.86 11.06 23.86
CA GLY A 15 -23.85 11.74 25.16
C GLY A 15 -22.88 12.93 25.18
N SER A 16 -21.96 12.93 26.16
CA SER A 16 -20.96 13.99 26.33
C SER A 16 -19.96 14.10 25.19
N ASN A 17 -19.85 13.11 24.30
CA ASN A 17 -18.92 13.13 23.16
C ASN A 17 -19.51 13.85 21.94
N VAL A 18 -20.80 14.22 21.96
CA VAL A 18 -21.41 15.06 20.92
C VAL A 18 -21.00 16.51 21.16
N TRP A 19 -19.95 16.95 20.49
CA TRP A 19 -19.44 18.32 20.58
C TRP A 19 -20.17 19.29 19.64
N ASN A 20 -20.86 18.78 18.61
CA ASN A 20 -21.64 19.55 17.65
C ASN A 20 -22.92 18.78 17.27
N SER A 21 -24.10 19.37 17.51
CA SER A 21 -25.39 18.74 17.22
C SER A 21 -25.69 18.61 15.73
N ASP A 22 -25.08 19.46 14.89
CA ASP A 22 -25.28 19.45 13.44
C ASP A 22 -24.30 18.53 12.72
N LEU A 23 -23.32 17.96 13.45
CA LEU A 23 -22.28 17.08 12.91
C LEU A 23 -22.03 15.88 13.83
N MET A 24 -22.65 14.76 13.48
CA MET A 24 -22.51 13.46 14.19
C MET A 24 -21.17 12.76 13.88
N TRP A 25 -20.07 13.47 14.11
CA TRP A 25 -18.70 13.00 13.94
C TRP A 25 -17.84 13.50 15.09
N GLN A 26 -16.83 12.72 15.49
CA GLN A 26 -15.84 13.13 16.48
C GLN A 26 -14.41 12.98 15.94
N PRO A 27 -13.50 13.88 16.33
CA PRO A 27 -12.11 13.78 15.91
C PRO A 27 -11.44 12.58 16.59
N ILE A 28 -10.93 11.65 15.79
CA ILE A 28 -10.08 10.56 16.24
C ILE A 28 -8.72 10.70 15.52
N PRO A 29 -7.60 10.83 16.26
CA PRO A 29 -6.28 10.93 15.67
C PRO A 29 -5.92 9.71 14.81
N VAL A 30 -5.39 9.94 13.62
CA VAL A 30 -4.78 8.90 12.78
C VAL A 30 -3.30 9.22 12.66
N HIS A 31 -2.47 8.42 13.33
CA HIS A 31 -1.02 8.58 13.30
C HIS A 31 -0.44 7.95 12.04
N THR A 32 0.55 8.61 11.45
CA THR A 32 1.28 8.15 10.28
C THR A 32 2.72 8.63 10.36
N VAL A 33 3.57 8.06 9.52
CA VAL A 33 4.97 8.47 9.32
C VAL A 33 5.21 8.68 7.82
N PRO A 34 6.22 9.46 7.41
CA PRO A 34 6.59 9.57 6.01
C PRO A 34 6.84 8.18 5.39
N GLU A 35 6.43 7.99 4.14
CA GLU A 35 6.46 6.66 3.51
C GLU A 35 7.87 6.06 3.46
N ILE A 36 8.88 6.88 3.18
CA ILE A 36 10.30 6.46 3.12
C ILE A 36 10.87 6.05 4.49
N GLU A 37 10.15 6.33 5.56
CA GLU A 37 10.55 5.97 6.93
C GLU A 37 9.72 4.80 7.47
N ASP A 38 8.64 4.39 6.79
CA ASP A 38 7.69 3.38 7.25
C ASP A 38 8.17 1.96 6.96
N GLU A 39 8.67 1.27 7.99
CA GLU A 39 9.02 -0.15 7.93
C GLU A 39 7.85 -1.11 8.16
N ILE A 40 6.69 -0.63 8.60
CA ILE A 40 5.59 -1.47 9.08
C ILE A 40 4.50 -1.61 8.03
N LEU A 41 3.95 -0.50 7.54
CA LEU A 41 2.80 -0.50 6.64
C LEU A 41 3.25 -0.36 5.18
N ALA A 42 4.04 0.68 4.87
CA ALA A 42 4.53 0.88 3.50
C ALA A 42 5.70 -0.05 3.16
N MET A 43 6.48 -0.46 4.17
CA MET A 43 7.71 -1.25 4.00
C MET A 43 8.71 -0.60 3.02
N LYS A 44 8.74 0.73 2.96
CA LYS A 44 9.60 1.51 2.03
C LYS A 44 10.85 2.09 2.70
N LYS A 45 11.03 1.83 3.99
CA LYS A 45 12.27 2.17 4.68
C LYS A 45 13.48 1.49 4.00
N PRO A 46 14.54 2.24 3.62
CA PRO A 46 15.70 1.66 2.95
C PRO A 46 16.30 0.47 3.71
N CYS A 47 16.48 -0.65 3.01
CA CYS A 47 16.95 -1.90 3.60
C CYS A 47 17.86 -2.68 2.62
N LEU A 48 19.18 -2.57 2.82
CA LEU A 48 20.17 -3.22 1.95
C LEU A 48 20.02 -4.75 1.87
N ALA A 49 19.56 -5.38 2.96
CA ALA A 49 19.33 -6.82 2.98
C ALA A 49 18.15 -7.22 2.07
N TYR A 50 17.08 -6.42 2.07
CA TYR A 50 15.96 -6.61 1.16
C TYR A 50 16.40 -6.45 -0.30
N ASP A 51 17.11 -5.37 -0.62
CA ASP A 51 17.56 -5.09 -2.00
C ASP A 51 18.41 -6.25 -2.53
N LYS A 52 19.35 -6.75 -1.72
CA LYS A 52 20.19 -7.89 -2.08
C LYS A 52 19.37 -9.17 -2.35
N GLU A 53 18.40 -9.47 -1.50
CA GLU A 53 17.59 -10.68 -1.65
C GLU A 53 16.59 -10.56 -2.81
N TYR A 54 16.06 -9.36 -3.06
CA TYR A 54 15.23 -9.08 -4.22
C TYR A 54 16.02 -9.30 -5.52
N GLU A 55 17.21 -8.71 -5.63
CA GLU A 55 18.10 -8.90 -6.78
C GLU A 55 18.47 -10.37 -6.99
N ARG A 56 18.75 -11.10 -5.90
CA ARG A 56 19.01 -12.54 -5.97
C ARG A 56 17.79 -13.32 -6.48
N LEU A 57 16.58 -12.94 -6.04
CA LEU A 57 15.35 -13.62 -6.41
C LEU A 57 14.99 -13.38 -7.88
N ILE A 58 15.04 -12.14 -8.38
CA ILE A 58 14.65 -11.84 -9.76
C ILE A 58 15.58 -12.48 -10.80
N HIS A 59 16.83 -12.78 -10.42
CA HIS A 59 17.79 -13.51 -11.25
C HIS A 59 17.79 -15.03 -11.01
N SER A 60 16.92 -15.54 -10.13
CA SER A 60 16.81 -16.97 -9.86
C SER A 60 16.14 -17.70 -11.02
N LYS A 61 16.46 -19.00 -11.16
CA LYS A 61 15.86 -19.88 -12.17
C LYS A 61 14.32 -19.89 -12.07
N ASP A 62 13.78 -20.03 -10.86
CA ASP A 62 12.34 -20.12 -10.62
C ASP A 62 11.60 -18.84 -11.05
N PHE A 63 12.20 -17.67 -10.82
CA PHE A 63 11.63 -16.40 -11.25
C PHE A 63 11.68 -16.26 -12.77
N ILE A 64 12.83 -16.56 -13.40
CA ILE A 64 13.00 -16.48 -14.85
C ILE A 64 12.06 -17.45 -15.57
N GLU A 65 11.89 -18.68 -15.08
CA GLU A 65 10.95 -19.65 -15.66
C GLU A 65 9.51 -19.15 -15.57
N ARG A 66 9.12 -18.57 -14.43
CA ARG A 66 7.80 -17.96 -14.26
C ARG A 66 7.59 -16.76 -15.19
N GLN A 67 8.60 -15.92 -15.36
CA GLN A 67 8.54 -14.78 -16.27
C GLN A 67 8.40 -15.25 -17.73
N ASN A 68 9.21 -16.22 -18.15
CA ASN A 68 9.15 -16.78 -19.50
C ASN A 68 7.78 -17.39 -19.82
N LYS A 69 7.13 -18.01 -18.84
CA LYS A 69 5.77 -18.55 -18.99
C LYS A 69 4.75 -17.50 -19.44
N TYR A 70 4.91 -16.24 -19.02
CA TYR A 70 3.96 -15.15 -19.32
C TYR A 70 4.52 -14.12 -20.30
N ARG A 71 5.63 -14.42 -20.98
CA ARG A 71 6.33 -13.46 -21.85
C ARG A 71 5.42 -12.86 -22.93
N GLU A 72 4.70 -13.71 -23.67
CA GLU A 72 3.80 -13.25 -24.74
C GLU A 72 2.69 -12.32 -24.22
N LEU A 73 2.15 -12.62 -23.03
CA LEU A 73 1.15 -11.76 -22.38
C LEU A 73 1.76 -10.40 -22.00
N MET A 74 2.97 -10.40 -21.44
CA MET A 74 3.66 -9.17 -21.06
C MET A 74 4.04 -8.32 -22.28
N ASP A 75 4.43 -8.96 -23.39
CA ASP A 75 4.72 -8.28 -24.66
C ASP A 75 3.44 -7.63 -25.22
N TYR A 76 2.32 -8.37 -25.22
CA TYR A 76 1.02 -7.84 -25.61
C TYR A 76 0.59 -6.65 -24.73
N LEU A 77 0.69 -6.80 -23.41
CA LEU A 77 0.33 -5.73 -22.48
C LEU A 77 1.23 -4.51 -22.67
N SER A 78 2.51 -4.70 -22.97
CA SER A 78 3.43 -3.57 -23.20
C SER A 78 3.00 -2.71 -24.38
N VAL A 79 2.59 -3.35 -25.47
CA VAL A 79 2.08 -2.66 -26.66
C VAL A 79 0.76 -1.95 -26.37
N ASN A 80 -0.17 -2.62 -25.68
CA ASN A 80 -1.55 -2.14 -25.53
C ASN A 80 -1.74 -1.17 -24.36
N THR A 81 -0.86 -1.18 -23.36
CA THR A 81 -0.88 -0.24 -22.23
C THR A 81 0.07 0.94 -22.44
N GLY A 82 1.04 0.81 -23.34
CA GLY A 82 2.11 1.80 -23.54
C GLY A 82 3.16 1.80 -22.40
N MET A 83 3.10 0.83 -21.48
CA MET A 83 4.06 0.67 -20.39
C MET A 83 5.05 -0.44 -20.74
N LYS A 84 6.36 -0.23 -20.58
CA LYS A 84 7.34 -1.30 -20.82
C LYS A 84 7.29 -2.33 -19.69
N SER A 85 7.19 -3.61 -20.07
CA SER A 85 7.41 -4.76 -19.17
C SER A 85 8.87 -5.01 -18.86
#